data_AF-A0A6A4H8W7-F1
#
_entry.id   AF-A0A6A4H8W7-F1
#
_cell.length_a   1.000
_cell.length_b   1.000
_cell.length_c   1.000
_cell.angle_alpha   90.00
_cell.angle_beta   90.00
_cell.angle_gamma   90.00
#
_symmetry.space_group_name_H-M   'P 1'
#
loop_
_entity.id
_entity.type
_entity.pdbx_description
1 polymer ?
#
loop_
_entity_poly.entity_id
_entity_poly.type
_entity_poly.pdbx_seq_one_letter_code
_entity_poly.pdbx_strand_id
1 'polypeptide(L)'
;MYGVHPYSYDVHCKLLKTVKCSPLRSLAKWCRYLPVIGTMHSYTHEQKAQLLFLMLYIVGTRIEDGEACECYFAVTNALAGITCHQSIFHCCQAIAEFVYHHNNFKTYANSSLFIYNNDKQVLGILQGRHAVAKGMKEAGIVTSDTFYGWLTEEGEHLCSLQKVLDRETLEMEYFQKLEGLYTCVSHLKEATIKALPWKRGVGMRSRMSVSLLLTARCWSGSWRSMSIVERAQKWCATKKVREAAYCKALDKLERLLVSRIFEMTRLNVAGTGYKMWKHIINALKLRLKTIQSAITAYNEAVIALSPPCCHVSWEYAIEYSYLMEFNIL
;
A
#
# COMPACT_ATOMS: atom_id res chain seq x y z
N MET A 1 2.91 17.10 33.27
CA MET A 1 2.36 17.01 31.91
C MET A 1 1.76 15.63 31.74
N TYR A 2 0.43 15.51 31.70
CA TYR A 2 -0.23 14.24 31.43
C TYR A 2 0.03 13.87 29.96
N GLY A 3 0.93 12.91 29.76
CA GLY A 3 1.46 12.50 28.47
C GLY A 3 0.39 11.91 27.57
N VAL A 4 0.57 12.08 26.27
CA VAL A 4 -0.19 11.32 25.28
C VAL A 4 0.20 9.85 25.44
N HIS A 5 -0.78 8.96 25.58
CA HIS A 5 -0.53 7.53 25.74
C HIS A 5 -0.67 6.82 24.39
N PRO A 6 0.45 6.39 23.77
CA PRO A 6 0.40 5.58 22.57
C PRO A 6 -0.16 4.19 22.89
N TYR A 7 -1.05 3.69 22.05
CA TYR A 7 -1.57 2.33 22.14
C TYR A 7 -1.22 1.58 20.86
N SER A 8 -0.44 0.49 20.97
CA SER A 8 -0.07 -0.32 19.80
C SER A 8 -1.20 -1.25 19.37
N TYR A 9 -1.50 -1.30 18.06
CA TYR A 9 -2.38 -2.30 17.46
C TYR A 9 -2.21 -2.36 15.95
N ASP A 10 -2.25 -3.56 15.38
CA ASP A 10 -1.87 -3.78 13.98
C ASP A 10 -2.85 -3.14 13.01
N VAL A 11 -4.15 -3.16 13.29
CA VAL A 11 -5.17 -2.69 12.33
C VAL A 11 -5.66 -1.27 12.59
N HIS A 12 -4.85 -0.44 13.23
CA HIS A 12 -5.26 0.91 13.65
C HIS A 12 -5.72 1.84 12.54
N CYS A 13 -5.14 1.73 11.34
CA CYS A 13 -5.58 2.55 10.21
C CYS A 13 -7.08 2.33 9.87
N LYS A 14 -7.61 1.14 10.15
CA LYS A 14 -9.04 0.81 10.05
C LYS A 14 -9.77 1.13 11.35
N LEU A 15 -9.21 0.74 12.49
CA LEU A 15 -9.85 0.94 13.80
C LEU A 15 -10.13 2.42 14.09
N LEU A 16 -9.21 3.31 13.73
CA LEU A 16 -9.37 4.75 13.94
C LEU A 16 -10.62 5.31 13.23
N LYS A 17 -10.93 4.81 12.04
CA LYS A 17 -12.16 5.18 11.32
C LYS A 17 -13.39 4.72 12.11
N THR A 18 -13.37 3.48 12.60
CA THR A 18 -14.44 2.92 13.43
C THR A 18 -14.62 3.71 14.73
N VAL A 19 -13.55 4.01 15.46
CA VAL A 19 -13.58 4.79 16.70
C VAL A 19 -14.14 6.20 16.47
N LYS A 20 -13.78 6.83 15.34
CA LYS A 20 -14.33 8.16 14.98
C LYS A 20 -15.83 8.12 14.69
N CYS A 21 -16.36 7.00 14.21
CA CYS A 21 -17.78 6.82 13.91
C CYS A 21 -18.59 6.18 15.05
N SER A 22 -17.95 5.80 16.16
CA SER A 22 -18.61 5.12 17.27
C SER A 22 -18.98 6.10 18.41
N PRO A 23 -19.84 5.66 19.35
CA PRO A 23 -20.11 6.41 20.58
C PRO A 23 -18.86 6.69 21.42
N LEU A 24 -17.76 5.94 21.22
CA LEU A 24 -16.50 6.11 21.94
C LEU A 24 -15.67 7.30 21.44
N ARG A 25 -16.09 8.01 20.39
CA ARG A 25 -15.35 9.15 19.83
C ARG A 25 -15.02 10.22 20.87
N SER A 26 -15.98 10.58 21.73
CA SER A 26 -15.79 11.59 22.78
C SER A 26 -14.78 11.10 23.82
N LEU A 27 -14.91 9.85 24.24
CA LEU A 27 -13.98 9.21 25.18
C LEU A 27 -12.57 9.12 24.61
N ALA A 28 -12.41 8.68 23.37
CA ALA A 28 -11.11 8.60 22.69
C ALA A 28 -10.42 9.97 22.60
N LYS A 29 -11.19 11.03 22.31
CA LYS A 29 -10.67 12.41 22.35
C LYS A 29 -10.28 12.84 23.76
N TRP A 30 -11.12 12.55 24.76
CA TRP A 30 -10.88 12.90 26.15
C TRP A 30 -9.63 12.21 26.69
N CYS A 31 -9.45 10.92 26.40
CA CYS A 31 -8.28 10.12 26.75
C CYS A 31 -7.02 10.47 25.92
N ARG A 32 -7.10 11.40 24.95
CA ARG A 32 -6.01 11.70 24.01
C ARG A 32 -5.45 10.44 23.35
N TYR A 33 -6.35 9.56 22.94
CA TYR A 33 -6.01 8.28 22.33
C TYR A 33 -5.14 8.48 21.09
N LEU A 34 -3.91 7.96 21.15
CA LEU A 34 -2.96 7.99 20.06
C LEU A 34 -2.78 6.57 19.50
N PRO A 35 -3.36 6.27 18.33
CA PRO A 35 -3.17 4.97 17.70
C PRO A 35 -1.74 4.85 17.17
N VAL A 36 -1.07 3.76 17.53
CA VAL A 36 0.27 3.42 17.06
C VAL A 36 0.31 2.01 16.47
N ILE A 37 1.03 1.78 15.39
CA ILE A 37 1.28 0.45 14.85
C ILE A 37 2.67 0.02 15.31
N GLY A 38 2.75 -1.19 15.87
CA GLY A 38 4.01 -1.79 16.32
C GLY A 38 5.04 -1.82 15.19
N THR A 39 6.32 -1.81 15.56
CA THR A 39 7.44 -1.72 14.59
C THR A 39 7.46 -2.89 13.62
N MET A 40 6.83 -4.01 13.99
CA MET A 40 6.88 -5.24 13.22
C MET A 40 5.73 -5.40 12.22
N HIS A 41 4.56 -4.81 12.51
CA HIS A 41 3.39 -4.87 11.64
C HIS A 41 3.30 -3.70 10.66
N SER A 42 3.91 -2.56 11.02
CA SER A 42 3.90 -1.31 10.24
C SER A 42 4.20 -1.48 8.75
N TYR A 43 5.20 -2.28 8.39
CA TYR A 43 5.64 -2.47 7.01
C TYR A 43 4.64 -3.18 6.10
N THR A 44 3.65 -3.86 6.69
CA THR A 44 2.55 -4.46 5.92
C THR A 44 1.48 -3.43 5.51
N HIS A 45 1.54 -2.22 6.06
CA HIS A 45 0.63 -1.12 5.74
C HIS A 45 1.14 -0.27 4.57
N GLU A 46 0.22 0.44 3.94
CA GLU A 46 0.57 1.49 2.98
C GLU A 46 1.46 2.55 3.64
N GLN A 47 2.47 3.04 2.92
CA GLN A 47 3.42 4.06 3.40
C GLN A 47 2.76 5.26 4.10
N LYS A 48 1.62 5.75 3.57
CA LYS A 48 0.85 6.84 4.21
C LYS A 48 0.38 6.49 5.62
N ALA A 49 -0.07 5.26 5.83
CA ALA A 49 -0.46 4.77 7.15
C ALA A 49 0.77 4.57 8.05
N GLN A 50 1.91 4.20 7.49
CA GLN A 50 3.17 4.12 8.24
C GLN A 50 3.59 5.50 8.76
N LEU A 51 3.60 6.53 7.91
CA LEU A 51 3.96 7.90 8.32
C LEU A 51 3.10 8.43 9.48
N LEU A 52 1.83 8.03 9.55
CA LEU A 52 0.89 8.49 10.56
C LEU A 52 0.90 7.67 11.85
N PHE A 53 1.17 6.37 11.76
CA PHE A 53 0.95 5.44 12.86
C PHE A 53 2.18 4.64 13.28
N LEU A 54 3.24 4.60 12.47
CA LEU A 54 4.44 3.83 12.83
C LEU A 54 5.05 4.39 14.10
N MET A 55 5.28 3.50 15.06
CA MET A 55 5.77 3.85 16.38
C MET A 55 7.10 4.62 16.38
N LEU A 56 7.96 4.34 15.40
CA LEU A 56 9.25 5.00 15.19
C LEU A 56 9.14 6.51 15.02
N TYR A 57 8.07 6.99 14.36
CA TYR A 57 7.88 8.41 14.06
C TYR A 57 7.06 9.14 15.12
N ILE A 58 6.52 8.42 16.10
CA ILE A 58 5.63 8.97 17.11
C ILE A 58 6.42 9.28 18.38
N VAL A 59 6.49 10.57 18.72
CA VAL A 59 7.15 11.01 19.95
C VAL A 59 6.42 10.44 21.18
N GLY A 60 7.17 9.83 22.08
CA GLY A 60 6.68 9.33 23.37
C GLY A 60 6.55 7.82 23.48
N THR A 61 6.77 7.08 22.39
CA THR A 61 6.72 5.61 22.32
C THR A 61 7.98 4.92 22.86
N ARG A 62 9.04 5.69 23.10
CA ARG A 62 10.34 5.22 23.62
C ARG A 62 10.88 4.07 22.75
N ILE A 63 11.59 3.12 23.37
CA ILE A 63 12.19 1.95 22.73
C ILE A 63 11.28 0.72 22.77
N GLU A 64 9.97 0.91 22.99
CA GLU A 64 9.03 -0.21 22.90
C GLU A 64 8.94 -0.69 21.45
N ASP A 65 8.48 -1.92 21.24
CA ASP A 65 8.21 -2.50 19.90
C ASP A 65 6.69 -2.61 19.61
N GLY A 66 5.86 -2.51 20.65
CA GLY A 66 4.41 -2.59 20.57
C GLY A 66 3.88 -4.01 20.40
N GLU A 67 4.71 -5.04 20.61
CA GLU A 67 4.38 -6.45 20.35
C GLU A 67 3.98 -7.25 21.60
N ALA A 68 3.93 -6.64 22.78
CA ALA A 68 3.72 -7.35 24.04
C ALA A 68 2.50 -8.29 24.03
N CYS A 69 1.39 -7.84 23.42
CA CYS A 69 0.19 -8.66 23.26
C CYS A 69 0.43 -9.87 22.34
N GLU A 70 1.13 -9.69 21.22
CA GLU A 70 1.44 -10.79 20.30
C GLU A 70 2.32 -11.83 20.96
N CYS A 71 3.37 -11.41 21.68
CA CYS A 71 4.22 -12.31 22.44
C CYS A 71 3.40 -13.11 23.46
N TYR A 72 2.49 -12.43 24.19
CA TYR A 72 1.62 -13.09 25.16
C TYR A 72 0.71 -14.14 24.50
N PHE A 73 -0.04 -13.75 23.46
CA PHE A 73 -0.93 -14.67 22.75
C PHE A 73 -0.16 -15.80 22.04
N ALA A 74 1.06 -15.55 21.57
CA ALA A 74 1.91 -16.58 20.99
C ALA A 74 2.18 -17.72 22.00
N VAL A 75 2.41 -17.40 23.28
CA VAL A 75 2.57 -18.41 24.34
C VAL A 75 1.25 -19.11 24.65
N THR A 76 0.11 -18.40 24.60
CA THR A 76 -1.21 -19.02 24.83
C THR A 76 -1.56 -20.11 23.80
N ASN A 77 -0.95 -20.09 22.61
CA ASN A 77 -1.14 -21.15 21.61
C ASN A 77 -0.74 -22.53 22.12
N ALA A 78 0.09 -22.64 23.17
CA ALA A 78 0.39 -23.90 23.82
C ALA A 78 -0.86 -24.59 24.41
N LEU A 79 -1.90 -23.82 24.74
CA LEU A 79 -3.18 -24.36 25.22
C LEU A 79 -3.99 -25.05 24.12
N ALA A 80 -3.76 -24.72 22.85
CA ALA A 80 -4.61 -25.17 21.75
C ALA A 80 -4.74 -26.70 21.69
N GLY A 81 -3.66 -27.44 21.97
CA GLY A 81 -3.68 -28.91 22.00
C GLY A 81 -4.41 -29.50 23.20
N ILE A 82 -4.49 -28.75 24.31
CA ILE A 82 -5.17 -29.20 25.55
C ILE A 82 -6.67 -28.88 25.45
N THR A 83 -7.01 -27.73 24.87
CA THR A 83 -8.40 -27.23 24.82
C THR A 83 -9.19 -27.74 23.61
N CYS A 84 -8.55 -28.31 22.59
CA CYS A 84 -9.22 -28.68 21.33
C CYS A 84 -10.33 -29.73 21.47
N HIS A 85 -10.23 -30.61 22.47
CA HIS A 85 -11.19 -31.70 22.71
C HIS A 85 -11.92 -31.57 24.06
N GLN A 86 -11.74 -30.44 24.75
CA GLN A 86 -12.40 -30.17 26.03
C GLN A 86 -13.82 -29.64 25.83
N SER A 87 -14.69 -29.87 26.82
CA SER A 87 -15.97 -29.17 26.89
C SER A 87 -15.74 -27.67 27.01
N ILE A 88 -16.75 -26.86 26.66
CA ILE A 88 -16.68 -25.39 26.78
C ILE A 88 -16.27 -24.97 28.19
N PHE A 89 -16.84 -25.62 29.22
CA PHE A 89 -16.51 -25.34 30.62
C PHE A 89 -15.03 -25.59 30.93
N HIS A 90 -14.50 -26.76 30.56
CA HIS A 90 -13.10 -27.11 30.85
C HIS A 90 -12.12 -26.28 30.02
N CYS A 91 -12.48 -25.91 28.78
CA CYS A 91 -11.71 -24.99 27.96
C CYS A 91 -11.59 -23.61 28.64
N CYS A 92 -12.72 -23.05 29.11
CA CYS A 92 -12.70 -21.78 29.86
C CYS A 92 -11.87 -21.87 31.14
N GLN A 93 -12.00 -22.98 31.89
CA GLN A 93 -11.21 -23.20 33.10
C GLN A 93 -9.70 -23.27 32.78
N ALA A 94 -9.29 -24.04 31.78
CA ALA A 94 -7.89 -24.18 31.37
C ALA A 94 -7.27 -22.84 30.93
N ILE A 95 -8.03 -22.03 30.17
CA ILE A 95 -7.59 -20.67 29.78
C ILE A 95 -7.43 -19.79 31.02
N ALA A 96 -8.40 -19.79 31.94
CA ALA A 96 -8.35 -18.98 33.15
C ALA A 96 -7.17 -19.35 34.06
N GLU A 97 -6.95 -20.65 34.29
CA GLU A 97 -5.83 -21.16 35.09
C GLU A 97 -4.49 -20.81 34.45
N PHE A 98 -4.37 -20.93 33.12
CA PHE A 98 -3.16 -20.53 32.41
C PHE A 98 -2.86 -19.05 32.59
N VAL A 99 -3.86 -18.17 32.38
CA VAL A 99 -3.70 -16.72 32.53
C VAL A 99 -3.31 -16.37 33.97
N TYR A 100 -3.97 -16.98 34.96
CA TYR A 100 -3.66 -16.80 36.37
C TYR A 100 -2.21 -17.18 36.69
N HIS A 101 -1.77 -18.37 36.25
CA HIS A 101 -0.42 -18.82 36.49
C HIS A 101 0.61 -17.93 35.78
N HIS A 102 0.33 -17.50 34.54
CA HIS A 102 1.23 -16.62 33.82
C HIS A 102 1.39 -15.28 34.52
N ASN A 103 0.28 -14.66 34.93
CA ASN A 103 0.27 -13.36 35.60
C ASN A 103 0.97 -13.38 36.95
N ASN A 104 0.74 -14.41 37.77
CA ASN A 104 1.30 -14.45 39.12
C ASN A 104 2.75 -14.91 39.16
N PHE A 105 3.16 -15.83 38.28
CA PHE A 105 4.48 -16.48 38.40
C PHE A 105 5.48 -16.08 37.32
N LYS A 106 5.03 -15.59 36.16
CA LYS A 106 5.94 -15.27 35.03
C LYS A 106 5.95 -13.79 34.68
N THR A 107 4.79 -13.13 34.70
CA THR A 107 4.67 -11.74 34.22
C THR A 107 5.58 -10.79 34.99
N TYR A 108 5.60 -10.84 36.33
CA TYR A 108 6.46 -9.94 37.11
C TYR A 108 7.95 -10.09 36.81
N ALA A 109 8.46 -11.32 36.75
CA ALA A 109 9.86 -11.59 36.44
C ALA A 109 10.23 -11.21 34.99
N ASN A 110 9.33 -11.48 34.04
CA ASN A 110 9.54 -11.11 32.64
C ASN A 110 9.50 -9.59 32.45
N SER A 111 8.55 -8.90 33.09
CA SER A 111 8.46 -7.44 33.05
C SER A 111 9.66 -6.76 33.70
N SER A 112 10.16 -7.27 34.83
CA SER A 112 11.35 -6.70 35.47
C SER A 112 12.60 -6.87 34.62
N LEU A 113 12.80 -8.06 34.02
CA LEU A 113 13.89 -8.32 33.09
C LEU A 113 13.78 -7.46 31.82
N PHE A 114 12.58 -7.29 31.28
CA PHE A 114 12.32 -6.44 30.13
C PHE A 114 12.68 -4.98 30.42
N ILE A 115 12.22 -4.41 31.55
CA ILE A 115 12.56 -3.05 31.97
C ILE A 115 14.08 -2.90 32.13
N TYR A 116 14.73 -3.86 32.80
CA TYR A 116 16.18 -3.83 32.99
C TYR A 116 16.98 -3.86 31.68
N ASN A 117 16.57 -4.71 30.73
CA ASN A 117 17.22 -4.78 29.41
C ASN A 117 16.99 -3.51 28.60
N ASN A 118 15.78 -2.94 28.67
CA ASN A 118 15.45 -1.66 28.06
C ASN A 118 16.31 -0.54 28.63
N ASP A 119 16.49 -0.47 29.95
CA ASP A 119 17.35 0.54 30.58
C ASP A 119 18.81 0.41 30.10
N LYS A 120 19.34 -0.81 30.01
CA LYS A 120 20.66 -1.06 29.42
C LYS A 120 20.75 -0.59 27.97
N GLN A 121 19.73 -0.89 27.17
CA GLN A 121 19.69 -0.49 25.77
C GLN A 121 19.67 1.04 25.62
N VAL A 122 18.84 1.74 26.43
CA VAL A 122 18.79 3.20 26.46
C VAL A 122 20.17 3.78 26.79
N LEU A 123 20.87 3.22 27.79
CA LEU A 123 22.22 3.67 28.14
C LEU A 123 23.20 3.48 26.96
N GLY A 124 23.11 2.36 26.25
CA GLY A 124 23.91 2.11 25.04
C GLY A 124 23.61 3.13 23.92
N ILE A 125 22.33 3.41 23.66
CA ILE A 125 21.90 4.42 22.68
C ILE A 125 22.44 5.81 23.06
N LEU A 126 22.39 6.17 24.34
CA LEU A 126 22.88 7.46 24.82
C LEU A 126 24.40 7.61 24.64
N GLN A 127 25.17 6.52 24.83
CA GLN A 127 26.61 6.52 24.53
C GLN A 127 26.89 6.75 23.04
N GLY A 128 26.03 6.22 22.16
CA GLY A 128 26.13 6.40 20.71
C GLY A 128 25.72 7.79 20.19
N ARG A 129 25.19 8.68 21.04
CA ARG A 129 24.69 10.01 20.63
C ARG A 129 25.73 10.84 19.86
N HIS A 130 27.00 10.76 20.24
CA HIS A 130 28.06 11.50 19.55
C HIS A 130 28.31 11.00 18.13
N ALA A 131 28.20 9.68 17.90
CA ALA A 131 28.34 9.09 16.57
C ALA A 131 27.20 9.53 15.65
N VAL A 132 25.96 9.53 16.17
CA VAL A 132 24.79 10.04 15.43
C VAL A 132 24.95 11.54 15.12
N ALA A 133 25.36 12.34 16.10
CA ALA A 133 25.59 13.77 15.89
C ALA A 133 26.71 14.05 14.86
N LYS A 134 27.76 13.22 14.84
CA LYS A 134 28.80 13.28 13.81
C LYS A 134 28.25 12.93 12.43
N GLY A 135 27.51 11.82 12.31
CA GLY A 135 26.88 11.41 11.06
C GLY A 135 25.88 12.45 10.53
N MET A 136 25.09 13.08 11.41
CA MET A 136 24.20 14.18 11.04
C MET A 136 24.98 15.35 10.45
N LYS A 137 26.11 15.75 11.05
CA LYS A 137 26.96 16.82 10.53
C LYS A 137 27.58 16.47 9.17
N GLU A 138 28.08 15.24 9.02
CA GLU A 138 28.65 14.75 7.76
C GLU A 138 27.61 14.71 6.64
N ALA A 139 26.35 14.40 6.96
CA ALA A 139 25.22 14.44 6.04
C ALA A 139 24.64 15.85 5.81
N GLY A 140 25.19 16.90 6.44
CA GLY A 140 24.69 18.27 6.32
C GLY A 140 23.37 18.54 7.07
N ILE A 141 22.98 17.67 8.01
CA ILE A 141 21.76 17.79 8.80
C ILE A 141 22.07 18.60 10.07
N VAL A 142 21.53 19.83 10.13
CA VAL A 142 21.79 20.75 11.25
C VAL A 142 20.96 20.42 12.49
N THR A 143 19.70 20.01 12.31
CA THR A 143 18.74 19.77 13.40
C THR A 143 17.97 18.48 13.17
N SER A 144 17.60 17.77 14.25
CA SER A 144 16.71 16.60 14.16
C SER A 144 15.32 16.93 13.61
N ASP A 145 14.92 18.20 13.68
CA ASP A 145 13.61 18.65 13.17
C ASP A 145 13.48 18.49 11.65
N THR A 146 14.62 18.44 10.95
CA THR A 146 14.67 18.14 9.51
C THR A 146 14.00 16.80 9.19
N PHE A 147 14.10 15.79 10.07
CA PHE A 147 13.43 14.50 9.86
C PHE A 147 11.90 14.64 9.84
N TYR A 148 11.31 15.48 10.70
CA TYR A 148 9.86 15.73 10.67
C TYR A 148 9.44 16.51 9.43
N GLY A 149 10.31 17.39 8.93
CA GLY A 149 10.16 18.04 7.62
C GLY A 149 10.07 17.02 6.50
N TRP A 150 11.04 16.10 6.42
CA TRP A 150 11.06 15.03 5.42
C TRP A 150 9.85 14.09 5.50
N LEU A 151 9.39 13.73 6.71
CA LEU A 151 8.17 12.95 6.88
C LEU A 151 6.92 13.68 6.36
N THR A 152 6.89 15.01 6.51
CA THR A 152 5.80 15.85 5.99
C THR A 152 5.88 15.94 4.47
N GLU A 153 7.06 16.20 3.91
CA GLU A 153 7.31 16.25 2.46
C GLU A 153 6.99 14.91 1.79
N GLU A 154 7.37 13.78 2.41
CA GLU A 154 7.01 12.44 1.93
C GLU A 154 5.50 12.25 1.95
N GLY A 155 4.83 12.67 3.03
CA GLY A 155 3.38 12.63 3.14
C GLY A 155 2.67 13.45 2.05
N GLU A 156 3.16 14.66 1.77
CA GLU A 156 2.67 15.55 0.71
C GLU A 156 2.90 14.95 -0.67
N HIS A 157 4.09 14.42 -0.94
CA HIS A 157 4.43 13.74 -2.17
C HIS A 157 3.52 12.54 -2.42
N LEU A 158 3.35 11.65 -1.43
CA LEU A 158 2.43 10.51 -1.54
C LEU A 158 0.98 10.97 -1.76
N CYS A 159 0.57 12.12 -1.23
CA CYS A 159 -0.74 12.72 -1.48
C CYS A 159 -0.87 13.31 -2.88
N SER A 160 0.17 13.95 -3.43
CA SER A 160 0.16 14.44 -4.81
C SER A 160 0.08 13.30 -5.82
N LEU A 161 0.73 12.15 -5.56
CA LEU A 161 0.61 10.96 -6.41
C LEU A 161 -0.84 10.42 -6.50
N GLN A 162 -1.67 10.70 -5.51
CA GLN A 162 -3.07 10.26 -5.50
C GLN A 162 -4.03 11.27 -6.14
N LYS A 163 -3.65 12.55 -6.24
CA LYS A 163 -4.44 13.58 -6.90
C LYS A 163 -4.19 13.53 -8.40
N VAL A 164 -5.00 12.76 -9.13
CA VAL A 164 -5.19 13.03 -10.56
C VAL A 164 -6.08 14.28 -10.64
N LEU A 165 -5.65 15.32 -11.36
CA LEU A 165 -6.40 16.57 -11.50
C LEU A 165 -7.83 16.24 -11.98
N ASP A 166 -8.89 16.72 -11.31
CA ASP A 166 -10.29 16.33 -11.61
C ASP A 166 -10.66 16.59 -13.08
N ARG A 167 -10.13 17.67 -13.66
CA ARG A 167 -10.31 18.02 -15.07
C ARG A 167 -9.64 17.02 -16.00
N GLU A 168 -8.43 16.58 -15.68
CA GLU A 168 -7.68 15.60 -16.48
C GLU A 168 -8.30 14.20 -16.33
N THR A 169 -8.82 13.86 -15.16
CA THR A 169 -9.57 12.62 -14.94
C THR A 169 -10.83 12.58 -15.80
N LEU A 170 -11.61 13.65 -15.83
CA LEU A 170 -12.82 13.73 -16.66
C LEU A 170 -12.50 13.67 -18.16
N GLU A 171 -11.45 14.37 -18.60
CA GLU A 171 -10.96 14.32 -19.99
C GLU A 171 -10.51 12.90 -20.38
N MET A 172 -9.77 12.21 -19.50
CA MET A 172 -9.32 10.83 -19.71
C MET A 172 -10.48 9.83 -19.70
N GLU A 173 -11.43 9.95 -18.76
CA GLU A 173 -12.61 9.07 -18.69
C GLU A 173 -13.54 9.26 -19.89
N TYR A 174 -13.78 10.51 -20.30
CA TYR A 174 -14.54 10.82 -21.51
C TYR A 174 -13.86 10.20 -22.74
N PHE A 175 -12.53 10.33 -22.84
CA PHE A 175 -11.75 9.76 -23.93
C PHE A 175 -11.81 8.22 -23.97
N GLN A 176 -11.63 7.55 -22.83
CA GLN A 176 -11.75 6.09 -22.74
C GLN A 176 -13.14 5.60 -23.16
N LYS A 177 -14.20 6.32 -22.76
CA LYS A 177 -15.57 6.01 -23.21
C LYS A 177 -15.76 6.24 -24.71
N LEU A 178 -15.16 7.29 -25.27
CA LEU A 178 -15.18 7.57 -26.70
C LEU A 178 -14.48 6.46 -27.51
N GLU A 179 -13.31 5.99 -27.05
CA GLU A 179 -12.58 4.89 -27.67
C GLU A 179 -13.34 3.56 -27.57
N GLY A 180 -13.95 3.28 -26.41
CA GLY A 180 -14.85 2.15 -26.24
C GLY A 180 -16.03 2.20 -27.23
N LEU A 181 -16.63 3.38 -27.42
CA LEU A 181 -17.71 3.58 -28.40
C LEU A 181 -17.24 3.32 -29.84
N TYR A 182 -16.06 3.80 -30.23
CA TYR A 182 -15.51 3.52 -31.56
C TYR A 182 -15.21 2.03 -31.78
N THR A 183 -14.66 1.34 -30.78
CA THR A 183 -14.43 -0.11 -30.83
C THR A 183 -15.75 -0.86 -30.98
N CYS A 184 -16.78 -0.49 -30.21
CA CYS A 184 -18.12 -1.04 -30.36
C CYS A 184 -18.72 -0.78 -31.75
N VAL A 185 -18.56 0.42 -32.30
CA VAL A 185 -19.02 0.77 -33.65
C VAL A 185 -18.29 -0.05 -34.72
N SER A 186 -16.98 -0.28 -34.57
CA SER A 186 -16.20 -1.14 -35.47
C SER A 186 -16.65 -2.60 -35.37
N HIS A 187 -16.83 -3.13 -34.16
CA HIS A 187 -17.36 -4.49 -33.95
C HIS A 187 -18.77 -4.65 -34.53
N LEU A 188 -19.65 -3.64 -34.40
CA LEU A 188 -20.97 -3.63 -35.02
C LEU A 188 -20.89 -3.63 -36.55
N LYS A 189 -19.97 -2.86 -37.14
CA LYS A 189 -19.73 -2.88 -38.60
C LYS A 189 -19.27 -4.25 -39.07
N GLU A 190 -18.30 -4.86 -38.37
CA GLU A 190 -17.83 -6.21 -38.69
C GLU A 190 -18.92 -7.26 -38.53
N ALA A 191 -19.70 -7.21 -37.45
CA ALA A 191 -20.83 -8.11 -37.23
C ALA A 191 -21.92 -7.93 -38.30
N THR A 192 -22.18 -6.69 -38.72
CA THR A 192 -23.12 -6.38 -39.81
C THR A 192 -22.62 -6.97 -41.13
N ILE A 193 -21.32 -6.83 -41.44
CA ILE A 193 -20.71 -7.39 -42.65
C ILE A 193 -20.76 -8.92 -42.63
N LYS A 194 -20.48 -9.55 -41.48
CA LYS A 194 -20.57 -11.01 -41.28
C LYS A 194 -22.01 -11.53 -41.31
N ALA A 195 -23.03 -10.70 -41.06
CA ALA A 195 -24.44 -11.07 -41.14
C ALA A 195 -25.05 -10.93 -42.56
N LEU A 196 -24.37 -10.22 -43.49
CA LEU A 196 -24.80 -10.06 -44.88
C LEU A 196 -24.90 -11.38 -45.69
N PRO A 197 -24.15 -12.46 -45.41
CA PRO A 197 -24.29 -13.72 -46.14
C PRO A 197 -25.53 -14.55 -45.76
N TRP A 198 -26.18 -14.30 -44.61
CA TRP A 198 -27.29 -15.16 -44.12
C TRP A 198 -28.68 -14.78 -44.66
N LYS A 199 -28.83 -13.64 -45.36
CA LYS A 199 -30.12 -13.18 -45.90
C LYS A 199 -30.27 -13.37 -47.41
N ARG A 200 -29.97 -14.56 -47.92
CA ARG A 200 -30.54 -15.05 -49.19
C ARG A 200 -31.45 -16.24 -48.93
N GLY A 201 -32.56 -15.97 -48.27
CA GLY A 201 -33.61 -16.95 -48.02
C GLY A 201 -34.61 -16.37 -47.04
N VAL A 202 -35.87 -16.35 -47.45
CA VAL A 202 -37.05 -15.94 -46.67
C VAL A 202 -37.30 -14.42 -46.61
N GLY A 203 -38.30 -14.02 -47.39
CA GLY A 203 -38.89 -12.70 -47.38
C GLY A 203 -39.60 -12.43 -46.06
N MET A 204 -39.23 -11.33 -45.40
CA MET A 204 -40.07 -10.68 -44.41
C MET A 204 -39.65 -9.21 -44.33
N ARG A 205 -40.51 -8.34 -44.86
CA ARG A 205 -40.46 -6.88 -44.66
C ARG A 205 -40.70 -6.60 -43.17
N SER A 206 -39.65 -6.63 -42.36
CA SER A 206 -39.73 -6.11 -40.98
C SER A 206 -39.39 -4.62 -40.98
N ARG A 207 -40.38 -3.83 -40.55
CA ARG A 207 -40.34 -2.37 -40.34
C ARG A 207 -39.20 -1.93 -39.38
N MET A 208 -38.61 -2.88 -38.64
CA MET A 208 -37.45 -2.70 -37.75
C MET A 208 -36.11 -2.53 -38.48
N SER A 209 -36.01 -2.97 -39.74
CA SER A 209 -34.79 -2.86 -40.57
C SER A 209 -34.52 -1.42 -41.04
N VAL A 210 -35.57 -0.69 -41.41
CA VAL A 210 -35.45 0.67 -41.96
C VAL A 210 -35.15 1.71 -40.86
N SER A 211 -35.64 1.49 -39.64
CA SER A 211 -35.34 2.33 -38.46
C SER A 211 -33.86 2.27 -38.09
N LEU A 212 -33.27 1.07 -38.02
CA LEU A 212 -31.84 0.85 -37.75
C LEU A 212 -30.93 1.39 -38.86
N LEU A 213 -31.34 1.27 -40.12
CA LEU A 213 -30.59 1.81 -41.27
C LEU A 213 -30.66 3.35 -41.37
N LEU A 214 -31.80 3.96 -40.99
CA LEU A 214 -31.95 5.41 -40.94
C LEU A 214 -31.20 6.04 -39.76
N THR A 215 -31.21 5.40 -38.58
CA THR A 215 -30.37 5.83 -37.45
C THR A 215 -28.89 5.70 -37.79
N ALA A 216 -28.45 4.60 -38.41
CA ALA A 216 -27.06 4.46 -38.85
C ALA A 216 -26.64 5.51 -39.91
N ARG A 217 -27.54 5.89 -40.84
CA ARG A 217 -27.26 6.94 -41.84
C ARG A 217 -27.26 8.35 -41.25
N CYS A 218 -28.20 8.68 -40.36
CA CYS A 218 -28.27 9.98 -39.70
C CYS A 218 -27.02 10.21 -38.82
N TRP A 219 -26.52 9.15 -38.18
CA TRP A 219 -25.25 9.15 -37.46
C TRP A 219 -24.03 9.21 -38.38
N SER A 220 -24.10 8.90 -39.68
CA SER A 220 -22.93 9.05 -40.58
C SER A 220 -22.75 10.47 -41.15
N GLY A 221 -23.83 11.26 -41.22
CA GLY A 221 -23.84 12.60 -41.82
C GLY A 221 -23.30 13.71 -40.89
N SER A 222 -23.58 13.62 -39.58
CA SER A 222 -23.17 14.64 -38.59
C SER A 222 -21.67 14.65 -38.26
N TRP A 223 -20.91 13.60 -38.61
CA TRP A 223 -19.52 13.41 -38.15
C TRP A 223 -18.46 14.00 -39.09
N ARG A 224 -18.83 14.43 -40.30
CA ARG A 224 -17.85 14.92 -41.29
C ARG A 224 -17.27 16.30 -40.94
N SER A 225 -17.98 17.11 -40.15
CA SER A 225 -17.54 18.47 -39.78
C SER A 225 -16.70 18.56 -38.50
N MET A 226 -16.52 17.45 -37.78
CA MET A 226 -15.83 17.36 -36.48
C MET A 226 -14.32 16.99 -36.58
N SER A 227 -13.79 16.81 -37.80
CA SER A 227 -12.67 15.89 -38.05
C SER A 227 -11.23 16.36 -37.78
N ILE A 228 -11.00 17.65 -37.48
CA ILE A 228 -9.65 18.23 -37.28
C ILE A 228 -9.45 18.65 -35.82
N VAL A 229 -10.42 19.34 -35.22
CA VAL A 229 -10.37 19.77 -33.82
C VAL A 229 -10.47 18.56 -32.88
N GLU A 230 -11.36 17.60 -33.15
CA GLU A 230 -11.42 16.35 -32.39
C GLU A 230 -10.16 15.52 -32.54
N ARG A 231 -9.49 15.59 -33.69
CA ARG A 231 -8.26 14.83 -33.92
C ARG A 231 -7.11 15.42 -33.10
N ALA A 232 -6.96 16.74 -33.07
CA ALA A 232 -5.96 17.42 -32.24
C ALA A 232 -6.23 17.26 -30.73
N GLN A 233 -7.51 17.36 -30.31
CA GLN A 233 -7.92 17.05 -28.94
C GLN A 233 -7.70 15.58 -28.60
N LYS A 234 -7.99 14.65 -29.53
CA LYS A 234 -7.70 13.22 -29.41
C LYS A 234 -6.20 12.96 -29.26
N TRP A 235 -5.33 13.61 -30.03
CA TRP A 235 -3.87 13.47 -29.89
C TRP A 235 -3.36 14.02 -28.56
N CYS A 236 -3.87 15.16 -28.10
CA CYS A 236 -3.50 15.71 -26.79
C CYS A 236 -4.01 14.84 -25.64
N ALA A 237 -5.25 14.33 -25.75
CA ALA A 237 -5.85 13.46 -24.75
C ALA A 237 -5.22 12.06 -24.72
N THR A 238 -4.92 11.44 -25.87
CA THR A 238 -4.20 10.15 -25.91
C THR A 238 -2.81 10.28 -25.32
N LYS A 239 -2.11 11.38 -25.61
CA LYS A 239 -0.82 11.69 -24.99
C LYS A 239 -0.93 11.78 -23.47
N LYS A 240 -1.87 12.57 -22.95
CA LYS A 240 -2.15 12.68 -21.50
C LYS A 240 -2.53 11.34 -20.86
N VAL A 241 -3.37 10.52 -21.50
CA VAL A 241 -3.77 9.20 -21.00
C VAL A 241 -2.57 8.26 -20.89
N ARG A 242 -1.69 8.25 -21.91
CA ARG A 242 -0.48 7.42 -21.93
C ARG A 242 0.55 7.89 -20.90
N GLU A 243 0.73 9.20 -20.78
CA GLU A 243 1.58 9.82 -19.74
C GLU A 243 1.06 9.49 -18.33
N ALA A 244 -0.25 9.58 -18.10
CA ALA A 244 -0.85 9.22 -16.82
C ALA A 244 -0.74 7.71 -16.51
N ALA A 245 -0.91 6.85 -17.51
CA ALA A 245 -0.70 5.41 -17.36
C ALA A 245 0.76 5.07 -17.03
N TYR A 246 1.70 5.76 -17.67
CA TYR A 246 3.12 5.68 -17.37
C TYR A 246 3.44 6.12 -15.94
N CYS A 247 3.00 7.31 -15.52
CA CYS A 247 3.23 7.80 -14.15
C CYS A 247 2.66 6.82 -13.11
N LYS A 248 1.44 6.31 -13.31
CA LYS A 248 0.85 5.31 -12.40
C LYS A 248 1.66 4.01 -12.33
N ALA A 249 2.20 3.55 -13.46
CA ALA A 249 3.03 2.36 -13.50
C ALA A 249 4.38 2.59 -12.81
N LEU A 250 4.98 3.77 -13.00
CA LEU A 250 6.21 4.20 -12.35
C LEU A 250 6.03 4.30 -10.83
N ASP A 251 5.01 5.03 -10.35
CA ASP A 251 4.71 5.21 -8.92
C ASP A 251 4.50 3.85 -8.22
N LYS A 252 3.81 2.93 -8.92
CA LYS A 252 3.57 1.58 -8.40
C LYS A 252 4.86 0.78 -8.32
N LEU A 253 5.73 0.87 -9.33
CA LEU A 253 7.01 0.18 -9.35
C LEU A 253 7.92 0.72 -8.24
N GLU A 254 8.05 2.03 -8.11
CA GLU A 254 8.84 2.71 -7.07
C GLU A 254 8.39 2.29 -5.67
N ARG A 255 7.09 2.38 -5.38
CA ARG A 255 6.52 1.98 -4.09
C ARG A 255 6.87 0.53 -3.72
N LEU A 256 6.81 -0.38 -4.70
CA LEU A 256 7.11 -1.79 -4.47
C LEU A 256 8.61 -2.04 -4.25
N LEU A 257 9.48 -1.31 -4.94
CA LEU A 257 10.93 -1.37 -4.75
C LEU A 257 11.32 -0.85 -3.37
N VAL A 258 10.81 0.32 -2.98
CA VAL A 258 11.03 0.91 -1.64
C VAL A 258 10.55 -0.03 -0.54
N SER A 259 9.33 -0.57 -0.66
CA SER A 259 8.79 -1.54 0.29
C SER A 259 9.65 -2.80 0.41
N ARG A 260 10.19 -3.30 -0.70
CA ARG A 260 11.11 -4.46 -0.69
C ARG A 260 12.42 -4.16 0.02
N ILE A 261 12.97 -2.95 -0.15
CA ILE A 261 14.21 -2.54 0.51
C ILE A 261 14.04 -2.65 2.03
N PHE A 262 12.98 -2.04 2.57
CA PHE A 262 12.69 -2.09 4.01
C PHE A 262 12.45 -3.52 4.54
N GLU A 263 11.78 -4.38 3.78
CA GLU A 263 11.55 -5.78 4.17
C GLU A 263 12.85 -6.59 4.27
N MET A 264 13.80 -6.35 3.37
CA MET A 264 15.09 -7.02 3.40
C MET A 264 16.01 -6.47 4.50
N THR A 265 15.99 -5.17 4.79
CA THR A 265 16.70 -4.61 5.96
C THR A 265 16.31 -5.33 7.25
N ARG A 266 15.04 -5.71 7.39
CA ARG A 266 14.56 -6.48 8.56
C ARG A 266 14.99 -7.94 8.60
N LEU A 267 15.30 -8.58 7.46
CA LEU A 267 15.93 -9.90 7.48
C LEU A 267 17.33 -9.87 8.10
N ASN A 268 18.02 -8.73 7.97
CA ASN A 268 19.38 -8.55 8.49
C ASN A 268 19.42 -8.14 9.98
N VAL A 269 18.26 -7.87 10.60
CA VAL A 269 18.18 -7.56 12.04
C VAL A 269 18.26 -8.86 12.84
N ALA A 270 19.37 -9.02 13.57
CA ALA A 270 19.62 -10.17 14.44
C ALA A 270 18.51 -10.30 15.52
N GLY A 271 18.01 -11.53 15.73
CA GLY A 271 17.02 -11.83 16.78
C GLY A 271 15.59 -12.10 16.29
N THR A 272 15.33 -12.13 14.98
CA THR A 272 14.01 -12.50 14.44
C THR A 272 13.74 -14.00 14.63
N GLY A 273 12.72 -14.34 15.43
CA GLY A 273 12.30 -15.72 15.65
C GLY A 273 11.91 -16.45 14.34
N TYR A 274 12.11 -17.77 14.28
CA TYR A 274 11.95 -18.58 13.05
C TYR A 274 10.63 -18.36 12.29
N LYS A 275 9.52 -18.18 13.01
CA LYS A 275 8.21 -17.90 12.39
C LYS A 275 8.19 -16.54 11.68
N MET A 276 8.74 -15.50 12.32
CA MET A 276 8.85 -14.15 11.76
C MET A 276 9.74 -14.15 10.52
N TRP A 277 10.91 -14.80 10.60
CA TRP A 277 11.81 -14.98 9.47
C TRP A 277 11.09 -15.64 8.27
N LYS A 278 10.28 -16.67 8.50
CA LYS A 278 9.49 -17.35 7.47
C LYS A 278 8.40 -16.43 6.87
N HIS A 279 7.75 -15.60 7.69
CA HIS A 279 6.78 -14.61 7.20
C HIS A 279 7.44 -13.54 6.33
N ILE A 280 8.58 -13.00 6.74
CA ILE A 280 9.34 -12.02 5.96
C ILE A 280 9.79 -12.63 4.63
N ILE A 281 10.30 -13.87 4.62
CA ILE A 281 10.68 -14.56 3.38
C ILE A 281 9.48 -14.75 2.44
N ASN A 282 8.32 -15.15 2.98
CA ASN A 282 7.12 -15.32 2.17
C ASN A 282 6.63 -13.98 1.59
N ALA A 283 6.68 -12.91 2.39
CA ALA A 283 6.37 -11.56 1.93
C ALA A 283 7.31 -11.13 0.79
N LEU A 284 8.61 -11.34 0.95
CA LEU A 284 9.61 -11.05 -0.08
C LEU A 284 9.36 -11.84 -1.37
N LYS A 285 9.05 -13.13 -1.28
CA LYS A 285 8.70 -13.96 -2.45
C LYS A 285 7.44 -13.47 -3.17
N LEU A 286 6.43 -13.05 -2.42
CA LEU A 286 5.20 -12.49 -2.99
C LEU A 286 5.45 -11.14 -3.67
N ARG A 287 6.25 -10.29 -3.03
CA ARG A 287 6.59 -8.95 -3.53
C ARG A 287 7.47 -9.01 -4.75
N LEU A 288 8.43 -9.95 -4.78
CA LEU A 288 9.25 -10.28 -5.94
C LEU A 288 8.38 -10.47 -7.20
N LYS A 289 7.37 -11.33 -7.12
CA LYS A 289 6.43 -11.55 -8.24
C LYS A 289 5.66 -10.28 -8.60
N THR A 290 5.25 -9.51 -7.59
CA THR A 290 4.49 -8.27 -7.79
C THR A 290 5.35 -7.19 -8.48
N ILE A 291 6.63 -7.08 -8.14
CA ILE A 291 7.58 -6.16 -8.79
C ILE A 291 7.82 -6.61 -10.23
N GLN A 292 8.01 -7.90 -10.49
CA GLN A 292 8.14 -8.40 -11.87
C GLN A 292 6.94 -8.00 -12.73
N SER A 293 5.71 -8.19 -12.23
CA SER A 293 4.50 -7.74 -12.93
C SER A 293 4.43 -6.21 -13.07
N ALA A 294 4.92 -5.45 -12.09
CA ALA A 294 4.96 -3.99 -12.16
C ALA A 294 5.97 -3.49 -13.20
N ILE A 295 7.12 -4.14 -13.34
CA ILE A 295 8.11 -3.85 -14.39
C ILE A 295 7.51 -4.12 -15.77
N THR A 296 6.80 -5.24 -15.95
CA THR A 296 6.10 -5.52 -17.21
C THR A 296 5.11 -4.40 -17.55
N ALA A 297 4.25 -4.01 -16.59
CA ALA A 297 3.28 -2.94 -16.79
C ALA A 297 3.94 -1.56 -17.07
N TYR A 298 5.06 -1.26 -16.40
CA TYR A 298 5.85 -0.05 -16.65
C TYR A 298 6.41 -0.05 -18.08
N ASN A 299 7.02 -1.16 -18.50
CA ASN A 299 7.61 -1.29 -19.82
C ASN A 299 6.56 -1.23 -20.94
N GLU A 300 5.38 -1.82 -20.74
CA GLU A 300 4.23 -1.67 -21.64
C GLU A 300 3.79 -0.20 -21.76
N ALA A 301 3.73 0.53 -20.64
CA ALA A 301 3.38 1.95 -20.64
C ALA A 301 4.44 2.82 -21.33
N VAL A 302 5.72 2.49 -21.16
CA VAL A 302 6.85 3.16 -21.82
C VAL A 302 6.79 3.04 -23.34
N ILE A 303 6.45 1.85 -23.86
CA ILE A 303 6.30 1.61 -25.31
C ILE A 303 5.16 2.44 -25.89
N ALA A 304 4.11 2.71 -25.10
CA ALA A 304 2.98 3.51 -25.54
C ALA A 304 3.28 5.02 -25.66
N LEU A 305 4.37 5.51 -25.04
CA LEU A 305 4.77 6.93 -25.08
C LEU A 305 5.39 7.33 -26.43
N SER A 306 5.39 8.64 -26.71
CA SER A 306 6.07 9.21 -27.87
C SER A 306 6.74 10.54 -27.46
N PRO A 307 8.08 10.57 -27.33
CA PRO A 307 9.04 9.49 -27.60
C PRO A 307 9.03 8.35 -26.56
N PRO A 308 9.48 7.13 -26.92
CA PRO A 308 9.64 6.04 -25.95
C PRO A 308 10.67 6.38 -24.88
N CYS A 309 10.34 6.13 -23.62
CA CYS A 309 11.25 6.31 -22.48
C CYS A 309 12.16 5.07 -22.29
N CYS A 310 13.11 5.13 -21.34
CA CYS A 310 14.01 4.01 -21.06
C CYS A 310 13.26 2.81 -20.44
N HIS A 311 13.52 1.63 -20.99
CA HIS A 311 13.02 0.34 -20.49
C HIS A 311 13.82 -0.10 -19.26
N VAL A 312 13.15 -0.65 -18.25
CA VAL A 312 13.81 -1.16 -17.04
C VAL A 312 13.87 -2.67 -17.10
N SER A 313 15.08 -3.24 -17.05
CA SER A 313 15.27 -4.68 -16.94
C SER A 313 15.18 -5.12 -15.48
N TRP A 314 14.86 -6.40 -15.29
CA TRP A 314 14.87 -7.02 -13.97
C TRP A 314 16.27 -6.98 -13.33
N GLU A 315 17.31 -7.19 -14.13
CA GLU A 315 18.71 -7.15 -13.66
C GLU A 315 19.08 -5.75 -13.15
N TYR A 316 18.69 -4.70 -13.88
CA TYR A 316 18.92 -3.32 -13.46
C TYR A 316 18.19 -2.98 -12.16
N ALA A 317 16.95 -3.45 -11.98
CA ALA A 317 16.21 -3.29 -10.74
C ALA A 317 16.82 -4.07 -9.56
N ILE A 318 17.56 -5.16 -9.81
CA ILE A 318 18.33 -5.89 -8.80
C ILE A 318 19.69 -5.25 -8.55
N GLU A 319 20.36 -4.62 -9.50
CA GLU A 319 21.65 -3.94 -9.23
C GLU A 319 21.51 -2.88 -8.13
N TYR A 320 20.37 -2.20 -8.06
CA TYR A 320 20.01 -1.31 -6.95
C TYR A 320 19.77 -2.03 -5.62
N SER A 321 19.78 -3.37 -5.58
CA SER A 321 19.82 -4.13 -4.33
C SER A 321 21.14 -3.92 -3.58
N TYR A 322 22.18 -3.35 -4.21
CA TYR A 322 23.37 -2.91 -3.50
C TYR A 322 23.12 -1.68 -2.60
N LEU A 323 22.15 -0.81 -2.93
CA LEU A 323 21.71 0.27 -2.02
C LEU A 323 21.16 -0.25 -0.68
N MET A 324 20.98 -1.57 -0.56
CA MET A 324 20.45 -2.27 0.60
C MET A 324 21.52 -2.65 1.64
N GLU A 325 22.81 -2.50 1.32
CA GLU A 325 23.89 -2.62 2.30
C GLU A 325 23.99 -1.38 3.21
N PHE A 326 23.31 -0.30 2.87
CA PHE A 326 23.16 0.83 3.77
C PHE A 326 22.15 0.46 4.86
N ASN A 327 22.66 0.25 6.08
CA ASN A 327 21.84 0.34 7.28
C ASN A 327 21.25 1.75 7.31
N ILE A 328 20.02 1.91 6.84
CA ILE A 328 19.23 3.11 7.12
C ILE A 328 18.98 3.04 8.64
N LEU A 329 19.74 3.87 9.35
CA LEU A 329 19.93 3.92 10.80
C LEU A 329 18.64 3.85 11.62
#